data_AF-A0A1E1MWQ6-F1
#
_entry.id   AF-A0A1E1MWQ6-F1
#
_cell.length_a   1.000
_cell.length_b   1.000
_cell.length_c   1.000
_cell.angle_alpha   90.00
_cell.angle_beta   90.00
_cell.angle_gamma   90.00
#
_symmetry.space_group_name_H-M   'P 1'
#
loop_
_entity.id
_entity.type
_entity.pdbx_description
1 polymer ?
#
loop_
_entity_poly.entity_id
_entity_poly.type
_entity_poly.pdbx_seq_one_letter_code
_entity_poly.pdbx_strand_id
1 'polypeptide(L)'
;MPLSQIGKILQTSIWQKVEVPEFAWESEDPLELDRLSAKDLAPFMKEFHLIEENEVAKYEWPKPDCWPWEWPRSPSWVPSSDTRCDLCDQEDCTCIVSCLPQTRPRISNELGKGQGVRAVGIYRKDQILGELLGEFVPLDTFNDGWAMEFRRPDLGDEPIAQIYSKKMGNWVRKVNHSCDSSAEFRVMKISELWRQMIVAVRDILHDEEITAFCGTNFLRGQGKTCVCSACSRENLP
;
A
#
# COMPACT_ATOMS: atom_id res chain seq x y z
N MET A 1 -20.65 -18.20 -16.19
CA MET A 1 -21.20 -17.34 -15.12
C MET A 1 -20.09 -17.05 -14.12
N PRO A 2 -19.60 -15.81 -14.00
CA PRO A 2 -18.52 -15.43 -13.08
C PRO A 2 -18.77 -15.81 -11.61
N LEU A 3 -20.03 -15.74 -11.17
CA LEU A 3 -20.44 -16.12 -9.81
C LEU A 3 -20.12 -17.58 -9.44
N SER A 4 -20.13 -18.50 -10.42
CA SER A 4 -19.79 -19.90 -10.16
C SER A 4 -18.29 -20.14 -10.01
N GLN A 5 -17.44 -19.18 -10.39
CA GLN A 5 -15.99 -19.25 -10.21
C GLN A 5 -15.59 -18.79 -8.81
N ILE A 6 -16.14 -17.67 -8.32
CA ILE A 6 -15.93 -17.21 -6.93
C ILE A 6 -16.36 -18.30 -5.94
N GLY A 7 -17.55 -18.87 -6.13
CA GLY A 7 -18.05 -19.94 -5.27
C GLY A 7 -17.10 -21.15 -5.19
N LYS A 8 -16.46 -21.52 -6.32
CA LYS A 8 -15.46 -22.60 -6.35
C LYS A 8 -14.16 -22.23 -5.64
N ILE A 9 -13.70 -20.99 -5.80
CA ILE A 9 -12.49 -20.50 -5.11
C ILE A 9 -12.73 -20.52 -3.61
N LEU A 10 -13.84 -19.93 -3.14
CA LEU A 10 -14.25 -19.95 -1.73
C LEU A 10 -14.34 -21.38 -1.18
N GLN A 11 -15.03 -22.25 -1.91
CA GLN A 11 -15.15 -23.66 -1.54
C GLN A 11 -13.78 -24.32 -1.41
N THR A 12 -12.90 -24.11 -2.40
CA THR A 12 -11.55 -24.69 -2.40
C THR A 12 -10.72 -24.18 -1.24
N SER A 13 -10.73 -22.86 -0.97
CA SER A 13 -10.00 -22.26 0.15
C SER A 13 -10.44 -22.84 1.50
N ILE A 14 -11.76 -22.99 1.71
CA ILE A 14 -12.32 -23.59 2.92
C ILE A 14 -11.88 -25.06 3.06
N TRP A 15 -12.00 -25.85 2.00
CA TRP A 15 -11.64 -27.28 2.03
C TRP A 15 -10.15 -27.51 2.25
N GLN A 16 -9.31 -26.65 1.68
CA GLN A 16 -7.86 -26.71 1.82
C GLN A 16 -7.35 -26.02 3.09
N LYS A 17 -8.23 -25.36 3.84
CA LYS A 17 -7.90 -24.57 5.04
C LYS A 17 -6.83 -23.50 4.76
N VAL A 18 -6.92 -22.88 3.59
CA VAL A 18 -6.07 -21.74 3.21
C VAL A 18 -6.85 -20.44 3.34
N GLU A 19 -6.13 -19.32 3.42
CA GLU A 19 -6.73 -17.99 3.41
C GLU A 19 -7.54 -17.79 2.12
N VAL A 20 -8.71 -17.16 2.25
CA VAL A 20 -9.53 -16.81 1.08
C VAL A 20 -8.81 -15.68 0.34
N PRO A 21 -8.55 -15.81 -0.97
CA PRO A 21 -7.91 -14.74 -1.71
C PRO A 21 -8.81 -13.51 -1.76
N GLU A 22 -8.18 -12.34 -1.78
CA GLU A 22 -8.88 -11.08 -2.07
C GLU A 22 -9.37 -11.08 -3.52
N PHE A 23 -10.50 -10.46 -3.78
CA PHE A 23 -11.02 -10.24 -5.13
C PHE A 23 -11.01 -8.77 -5.51
N ALA A 24 -10.89 -8.49 -6.81
CA ALA A 24 -10.80 -7.13 -7.34
C ALA A 24 -12.01 -6.24 -6.96
N TRP A 25 -13.21 -6.81 -6.85
CA TRP A 25 -14.42 -6.08 -6.46
C TRP A 25 -14.37 -5.51 -5.03
N GLU A 26 -13.54 -6.06 -4.14
CA GLU A 26 -13.48 -5.63 -2.74
C GLU A 26 -12.96 -4.20 -2.55
N SER A 27 -12.33 -3.65 -3.58
CA SER A 27 -11.73 -2.32 -3.58
C SER A 27 -12.57 -1.27 -4.30
N GLU A 28 -13.74 -1.66 -4.81
CA GLU A 28 -14.63 -0.79 -5.58
C GLU A 28 -15.85 -0.36 -4.77
N ASP A 29 -16.48 0.74 -5.17
CA ASP A 29 -17.71 1.20 -4.54
C ASP A 29 -18.86 0.23 -4.84
N PRO A 30 -19.52 -0.37 -3.82
CA PRO A 30 -20.64 -1.27 -4.02
C PRO A 30 -21.78 -0.67 -4.84
N LEU A 31 -22.05 0.64 -4.68
CA LEU A 31 -23.10 1.33 -5.43
C LEU A 31 -22.77 1.48 -6.91
N GLU A 32 -21.48 1.58 -7.25
CA GLU A 32 -21.03 1.60 -8.65
C GLU A 32 -21.07 0.20 -9.25
N LEU A 33 -20.69 -0.83 -8.48
CA LEU A 33 -20.79 -2.22 -8.92
C LEU A 33 -22.24 -2.67 -9.15
N ASP A 34 -23.18 -2.27 -8.30
CA ASP A 34 -24.60 -2.63 -8.40
C ASP A 34 -25.26 -2.10 -9.69
N ARG A 35 -24.67 -1.07 -10.32
CA ARG A 35 -25.15 -0.50 -11.59
C ARG A 35 -24.64 -1.27 -12.81
N LEU A 36 -23.69 -2.18 -12.65
CA LEU A 36 -23.05 -2.89 -13.75
C LEU A 36 -23.88 -4.08 -14.23
N SER A 37 -23.80 -4.36 -15.54
CA SER A 37 -24.36 -5.60 -16.07
C SER A 37 -23.52 -6.82 -15.63
N ALA A 38 -24.08 -8.02 -15.71
CA ALA A 38 -23.34 -9.25 -15.41
C ALA A 38 -22.07 -9.43 -16.28
N LYS A 39 -22.05 -8.87 -17.50
CA LYS A 39 -20.88 -8.88 -18.37
C LYS A 39 -19.81 -7.91 -17.88
N ASP A 40 -20.23 -6.74 -17.42
CA ASP A 40 -19.32 -5.67 -16.98
C ASP A 40 -18.81 -5.91 -15.55
N LEU A 41 -19.50 -6.75 -14.76
CA LEU A 41 -19.01 -7.25 -13.47
C LEU A 41 -17.87 -8.25 -13.60
N ALA A 42 -17.78 -8.98 -14.72
CA ALA A 42 -16.85 -10.11 -14.86
C ALA A 42 -15.37 -9.78 -14.57
N PRO A 43 -14.81 -8.61 -14.93
CA PRO A 43 -13.44 -8.24 -14.58
C PRO A 43 -13.21 -8.12 -13.06
N PHE A 44 -14.22 -7.69 -12.29
CA PHE A 44 -14.14 -7.49 -10.85
C PHE A 44 -14.26 -8.80 -10.06
N MET A 45 -14.75 -9.87 -10.70
CA MET A 45 -14.93 -11.19 -10.07
C MET A 45 -13.63 -12.02 -10.05
N LYS A 46 -12.51 -11.47 -10.50
CA LYS A 46 -11.20 -12.12 -10.49
C LYS A 46 -10.50 -11.91 -9.16
N GLU A 47 -9.62 -12.84 -8.82
CA GLU A 47 -8.69 -12.69 -7.69
C GLU A 47 -7.85 -11.42 -7.89
N PHE A 48 -7.64 -10.69 -6.81
CA PHE A 48 -6.75 -9.55 -6.75
C PHE A 48 -5.30 -10.01 -6.86
N HIS A 49 -4.49 -9.26 -7.59
CA HIS A 49 -3.10 -9.63 -7.83
C HIS A 49 -2.23 -9.27 -6.61
N LEU A 50 -2.08 -10.23 -5.69
CA LEU A 50 -1.15 -10.09 -4.58
C LEU A 50 0.29 -10.30 -5.06
N ILE A 51 1.16 -9.36 -4.70
CA ILE A 51 2.58 -9.35 -5.05
C ILE A 51 3.44 -9.28 -3.80
N GLU A 52 4.68 -9.75 -3.90
CA GLU A 52 5.68 -9.74 -2.82
C GLU A 52 6.78 -8.69 -3.05
N GLU A 53 6.87 -8.15 -4.27
CA GLU A 53 7.82 -7.11 -4.66
C GLU A 53 7.15 -6.12 -5.63
N ASN A 54 7.63 -4.87 -5.65
CA ASN A 54 7.12 -3.86 -6.57
C ASN A 54 7.47 -4.21 -8.03
N GLU A 55 6.49 -4.16 -8.92
CA GLU A 55 6.70 -4.31 -10.36
C GLU A 55 7.09 -2.98 -11.00
N VAL A 56 7.89 -2.98 -12.07
CA VAL A 56 8.20 -1.77 -12.85
C VAL A 56 7.43 -1.82 -14.16
N ALA A 57 6.53 -0.86 -14.34
CA ALA A 57 5.68 -0.81 -15.52
C ALA A 57 6.47 -0.52 -16.81
N LYS A 58 5.98 -1.09 -17.91
CA LYS A 58 6.55 -0.91 -19.26
C LYS A 58 6.00 0.34 -19.95
N TYR A 59 6.16 1.50 -19.32
CA TYR A 59 5.89 2.80 -19.96
C TYR A 59 7.12 3.32 -20.72
N GLU A 60 6.95 4.40 -21.47
CA GLU A 60 8.08 5.29 -21.80
C GLU A 60 8.30 6.21 -20.60
N TRP A 61 9.45 6.08 -19.95
CA TRP A 61 9.73 6.84 -18.74
C TRP A 61 10.66 8.02 -19.01
N PRO A 62 10.23 9.25 -18.73
CA PRO A 62 11.16 10.38 -18.72
C PRO A 62 12.16 10.19 -17.56
N LYS A 63 13.43 10.49 -17.82
CA LYS A 63 14.45 10.52 -16.77
C LYS A 63 14.12 11.66 -15.79
N PRO A 64 13.99 11.41 -14.47
CA PRO A 64 13.82 12.48 -13.49
C PRO A 64 15.02 13.42 -13.49
N ASP A 65 14.78 14.73 -13.36
CA ASP A 65 15.84 15.75 -13.38
C ASP A 65 16.86 15.57 -12.26
N CYS A 66 16.41 15.11 -11.09
CA CYS A 66 17.26 14.85 -9.94
C CYS A 66 18.09 13.57 -10.07
N TRP A 67 17.91 12.74 -11.10
CA TRP A 67 18.55 11.42 -11.23
C TRP A 67 19.99 11.51 -11.79
N PRO A 68 21.04 11.29 -10.97
CA PRO A 68 22.42 11.48 -11.42
C PRO A 68 22.96 10.31 -12.24
N TRP A 69 22.32 9.13 -12.21
CA TRP A 69 22.84 7.91 -12.82
C TRP A 69 22.35 7.69 -14.26
N GLU A 70 22.83 6.60 -14.86
CA GLU A 70 22.35 6.09 -16.14
C GLU A 70 20.84 5.78 -16.07
N TRP A 71 20.14 6.01 -17.19
CA TRP A 71 18.72 5.77 -17.35
C TRP A 71 18.49 4.81 -18.52
N PRO A 72 17.52 3.86 -18.45
CA PRO A 72 16.58 3.62 -17.36
C PRO A 72 17.12 2.72 -16.25
N ARG A 73 16.64 2.95 -15.02
CA ARG A 73 16.87 2.09 -13.85
C ARG A 73 15.57 2.02 -13.04
N SER A 74 15.38 0.95 -12.27
CA SER A 74 14.25 0.87 -11.34
C SER A 74 14.29 2.06 -10.37
N PRO A 75 13.15 2.70 -10.05
CA PRO A 75 13.09 3.72 -9.00
C PRO A 75 13.65 3.23 -7.66
N SER A 76 13.47 1.93 -7.35
CA SER A 76 13.96 1.27 -6.14
C SER A 76 15.46 0.95 -6.13
N TRP A 77 16.17 1.17 -7.24
CA TRP A 77 17.57 0.75 -7.38
C TRP A 77 18.50 1.54 -6.44
N VAL A 78 19.36 0.81 -5.72
CA VAL A 78 20.41 1.37 -4.85
C VAL A 78 21.78 1.23 -5.56
N PRO A 79 22.59 2.30 -5.67
CA PRO A 79 23.94 2.22 -6.20
C PRO A 79 24.84 1.25 -5.42
N SER A 80 25.75 0.56 -6.11
CA SER A 80 26.65 -0.39 -5.44
C SER A 80 27.66 0.23 -4.49
N SER A 81 27.95 1.52 -4.66
CA SER A 81 28.82 2.31 -3.78
C SER A 81 28.14 2.81 -2.51
N ASP A 82 26.83 2.62 -2.37
CA ASP A 82 26.05 3.11 -1.23
C ASP A 82 25.75 1.97 -0.23
N THR A 83 25.42 2.32 1.01
CA THR A 83 24.93 1.38 2.04
C THR A 83 23.69 0.67 1.49
N ARG A 84 23.73 -0.66 1.45
CA ARG A 84 22.68 -1.50 0.86
C ARG A 84 21.48 -1.76 1.77
N CYS A 85 21.65 -1.58 3.09
CA CYS A 85 20.60 -1.78 4.07
C CYS A 85 20.77 -0.84 5.27
N ASP A 86 19.68 -0.17 5.66
CA ASP A 86 19.63 0.70 6.84
C ASP A 86 19.50 -0.08 8.15
N LEU A 87 19.30 -1.41 8.08
CA LEU A 87 19.06 -2.28 9.24
C LEU A 87 20.28 -3.13 9.63
N CYS A 88 21.28 -3.27 8.75
CA CYS A 88 22.49 -4.04 9.02
C CYS A 88 23.63 -3.68 8.06
N ASP A 89 24.84 -4.17 8.35
CA ASP A 89 26.06 -3.93 7.56
C ASP A 89 26.38 -5.05 6.55
N GLN A 90 25.45 -5.99 6.30
CA GLN A 90 25.66 -7.11 5.37
C GLN A 90 25.30 -6.70 3.93
N GLU A 91 26.13 -7.09 2.95
CA GLU A 91 25.88 -6.80 1.53
C GLU A 91 24.64 -7.55 1.01
N ASP A 92 24.57 -8.87 1.23
CA ASP A 92 23.48 -9.75 0.76
C ASP A 92 22.53 -10.14 1.91
N CYS A 93 21.87 -9.16 2.52
CA CYS A 93 21.00 -9.40 3.68
C CYS A 93 19.55 -9.74 3.30
N THR A 94 18.88 -10.55 4.12
CA THR A 94 17.44 -10.84 4.01
C THR A 94 16.62 -10.04 5.04
N CYS A 95 17.11 -8.86 5.44
CA CYS A 95 16.49 -8.03 6.46
C CYS A 95 15.01 -7.75 6.20
N ILE A 96 14.59 -7.60 4.94
CA ILE A 96 13.17 -7.42 4.57
C ILE A 96 12.27 -8.52 5.12
N VAL A 97 12.73 -9.77 5.18
CA VAL A 97 11.94 -10.89 5.72
C VAL A 97 11.89 -10.81 7.25
N SER A 98 13.02 -10.49 7.88
CA SER A 98 13.14 -10.48 9.34
C SER A 98 12.56 -9.24 10.02
N CYS A 99 12.47 -8.11 9.32
CA CYS A 99 11.99 -6.85 9.89
C CYS A 99 10.47 -6.76 9.89
N LEU A 100 9.77 -7.61 9.13
CA LEU A 100 8.32 -7.63 9.05
C LEU A 100 7.72 -8.48 10.18
N PRO A 101 6.57 -8.08 10.76
CA PRO A 101 5.90 -8.88 11.78
C PRO A 101 5.42 -10.21 11.20
N GLN A 102 5.59 -11.30 11.96
CA GLN A 102 5.05 -12.61 11.57
C GLN A 102 3.51 -12.60 11.52
N THR A 103 2.87 -11.82 12.38
CA THR A 103 1.42 -11.68 12.42
C THR A 103 1.00 -10.49 11.56
N ARG A 104 0.31 -10.81 10.45
CA ARG A 104 -0.27 -9.80 9.56
C ARG A 104 -1.44 -9.09 10.25
N PRO A 105 -1.58 -7.78 10.04
CA PRO A 105 -2.80 -7.06 10.41
C PRO A 105 -4.04 -7.65 9.74
N ARG A 106 -5.21 -7.45 10.34
CA ARG A 106 -6.50 -7.94 9.84
C ARG A 106 -7.18 -6.85 9.02
N ILE A 107 -7.74 -7.20 7.86
CA ILE A 107 -8.60 -6.30 7.10
C ILE A 107 -10.00 -6.29 7.72
N SER A 108 -10.57 -5.10 7.94
CA SER A 108 -11.93 -4.92 8.49
C SER A 108 -12.67 -3.78 7.81
N ASN A 109 -13.99 -3.75 7.91
CA ASN A 109 -14.78 -2.61 7.47
C ASN A 109 -14.82 -1.56 8.58
N GLU A 110 -14.41 -0.34 8.24
CA GLU A 110 -14.35 0.82 9.11
C GLU A 110 -15.48 1.78 8.78
N LEU A 111 -16.22 2.19 9.82
CA LEU A 111 -17.42 2.99 9.68
C LEU A 111 -17.09 4.31 8.97
N GLY A 112 -17.73 4.54 7.82
CA GLY A 112 -17.55 5.76 7.02
C GLY A 112 -16.25 5.85 6.21
N LYS A 113 -15.36 4.85 6.30
CA LYS A 113 -14.07 4.82 5.58
C LYS A 113 -13.97 3.70 4.53
N GLY A 114 -14.84 2.69 4.61
CA GLY A 114 -14.75 1.49 3.77
C GLY A 114 -13.86 0.45 4.42
N GLN A 115 -13.09 -0.31 3.63
CA GLN A 115 -12.11 -1.24 4.20
C GLN A 115 -10.98 -0.47 4.90
N GLY A 116 -10.44 -1.07 5.96
CA GLY A 116 -9.32 -0.59 6.73
C GLY A 116 -8.52 -1.75 7.29
N VAL A 117 -7.50 -1.42 8.08
CA VAL A 117 -6.55 -2.40 8.62
C VAL A 117 -6.50 -2.25 10.13
N ARG A 118 -6.62 -3.36 10.86
CA ARG A 118 -6.54 -3.42 12.32
C ARG A 118 -5.38 -4.26 12.80
N ALA A 119 -4.77 -3.80 13.88
CA ALA A 119 -3.62 -4.47 14.48
C ALA A 119 -4.00 -5.83 15.09
N VAL A 120 -3.18 -6.84 14.83
CA VAL A 120 -3.30 -8.16 15.45
C VAL A 120 -2.13 -8.35 16.41
N GLY A 121 -2.33 -7.87 17.63
CA GLY A 121 -1.31 -7.84 18.68
C GLY A 121 -0.88 -6.41 18.94
N ILE A 122 0.23 -6.23 19.66
CA ILE A 122 0.79 -4.91 19.94
C ILE A 122 1.95 -4.67 18.98
N TYR A 123 1.89 -3.55 18.25
CA TYR A 123 3.05 -3.04 17.52
C TYR A 123 3.70 -1.91 18.31
N ARG A 124 5.02 -1.94 18.40
CA ARG A 124 5.78 -0.92 19.14
C ARG A 124 6.09 0.27 18.26
N LYS A 125 6.27 1.43 18.90
CA LYS A 125 6.85 2.60 18.23
C LYS A 125 8.13 2.21 17.47
N ASP A 126 8.29 2.79 16.28
CA ASP A 126 9.39 2.58 15.33
C ASP A 126 9.45 1.17 14.70
N GLN A 127 8.48 0.30 14.99
CA GLN A 127 8.38 -0.99 14.34
C GLN A 127 7.91 -0.85 12.89
N ILE A 128 8.63 -1.53 11.97
CA ILE A 128 8.20 -1.69 10.58
C ILE A 128 7.03 -2.67 10.55
N LEU A 129 5.92 -2.28 9.93
CA LEU A 129 4.70 -3.08 9.89
C LEU A 129 4.55 -3.81 8.55
N GLY A 130 5.00 -3.20 7.46
CA GLY A 130 4.79 -3.67 6.09
C GLY A 130 5.53 -2.82 5.07
N GLU A 131 5.55 -3.28 3.83
CA GLU A 131 5.98 -2.53 2.65
C GLU A 131 4.75 -2.16 1.81
N LEU A 132 4.64 -0.94 1.31
CA LEU A 132 3.66 -0.61 0.28
C LEU A 132 4.13 -1.20 -1.05
N LEU A 133 3.33 -2.12 -1.58
CA LEU A 133 3.58 -2.78 -2.85
C LEU A 133 2.55 -2.34 -3.90
N GLY A 134 3.02 -2.22 -5.13
CA GLY A 134 2.23 -1.93 -6.31
C GLY A 134 3.09 -1.96 -7.57
N GLU A 135 2.62 -1.25 -8.58
CA GLU A 135 3.34 -1.04 -9.82
C GLU A 135 4.00 0.35 -9.79
N PHE A 136 5.32 0.39 -9.94
CA PHE A 136 6.04 1.62 -10.21
C PHE A 136 5.65 2.15 -11.59
N VAL A 137 5.21 3.40 -11.66
CA VAL A 137 4.83 4.12 -12.88
C VAL A 137 5.41 5.54 -12.90
N PRO A 138 5.50 6.19 -14.08
CA PRO A 138 5.90 7.60 -14.15
C PRO A 138 5.01 8.52 -13.32
N LEU A 139 5.53 9.68 -12.94
CA LEU A 139 4.74 10.72 -12.29
C LEU A 139 3.52 11.11 -13.14
N ASP A 140 2.46 11.56 -12.46
CA ASP A 140 1.21 12.02 -13.07
C ASP A 140 0.46 10.97 -13.92
N THR A 141 0.86 9.70 -13.86
CA THR A 141 0.17 8.61 -14.58
C THR A 141 -1.22 8.37 -13.99
N PHE A 142 -1.35 8.41 -12.66
CA PHE A 142 -2.62 8.22 -11.96
C PHE A 142 -2.88 9.28 -10.90
N ASN A 143 -4.14 9.72 -10.82
CA ASN A 143 -4.65 10.71 -9.86
C ASN A 143 -5.97 10.23 -9.21
N ASP A 144 -6.17 8.92 -9.13
CA ASP A 144 -7.42 8.27 -8.68
C ASP A 144 -7.41 7.89 -7.18
N GLY A 145 -6.39 8.36 -6.44
CA GLY A 145 -6.22 8.08 -5.00
C GLY A 145 -5.52 6.77 -4.67
N TRP A 146 -5.12 5.97 -5.66
CA TRP A 146 -4.41 4.69 -5.46
C TRP A 146 -2.91 4.75 -5.76
N ALA A 147 -2.43 5.91 -6.20
CA ALA A 147 -1.02 6.19 -6.44
C ALA A 147 -0.42 6.95 -5.26
N MET A 148 0.74 6.51 -4.80
CA MET A 148 1.56 7.26 -3.84
C MET A 148 2.87 7.65 -4.51
N GLU A 149 3.27 8.92 -4.38
CA GLU A 149 4.57 9.37 -4.87
C GLU A 149 5.70 8.66 -4.12
N PHE A 150 6.69 8.21 -4.87
CA PHE A 150 7.91 7.62 -4.33
C PHE A 150 9.01 8.67 -4.32
N ARG A 151 9.46 9.04 -3.12
CA ARG A 151 10.41 10.12 -2.85
C ARG A 151 11.63 9.53 -2.15
N ARG A 152 12.79 9.59 -2.80
CA ARG A 152 14.01 9.05 -2.21
C ARG A 152 14.78 10.15 -1.45
N PRO A 153 15.21 9.90 -0.20
CA PRO A 153 16.00 10.85 0.57
C PRO A 153 17.31 11.26 -0.11
N ASP A 154 17.95 10.36 -0.84
CA ASP A 154 19.22 10.65 -1.54
C ASP A 154 19.04 11.53 -2.79
N LEU A 155 17.81 11.76 -3.22
CA LEU A 155 17.44 12.62 -4.36
C LEU A 155 16.75 13.92 -3.93
N GLY A 156 16.97 14.34 -2.68
CA GLY A 156 16.42 15.58 -2.13
C GLY A 156 14.91 15.50 -1.83
N ASP A 157 14.37 14.30 -1.66
CA ASP A 157 12.94 14.03 -1.42
C ASP A 157 12.00 14.51 -2.55
N GLU A 158 12.54 14.78 -3.73
CA GLU A 158 11.74 15.01 -4.94
C GLU A 158 11.05 13.70 -5.38
N PRO A 159 9.81 13.77 -5.89
CA PRO A 159 9.10 12.59 -6.36
C PRO A 159 9.74 12.14 -7.68
N ILE A 160 10.00 10.84 -7.81
CA ILE A 160 10.64 10.27 -9.02
C ILE A 160 9.78 9.26 -9.76
N ALA A 161 8.74 8.75 -9.09
CA ALA A 161 7.80 7.78 -9.61
C ALA A 161 6.52 7.80 -8.74
N GLN A 162 5.50 7.08 -9.16
CA GLN A 162 4.37 6.70 -8.31
C GLN A 162 4.39 5.18 -8.08
N ILE A 163 3.98 4.72 -6.91
CA ILE A 163 3.59 3.33 -6.65
C ILE A 163 2.07 3.25 -6.79
N TYR A 164 1.58 2.57 -7.83
CA TYR A 164 0.17 2.39 -8.10
C TYR A 164 -0.33 1.04 -7.56
N SER A 165 -1.22 1.09 -6.56
CA SER A 165 -1.64 -0.10 -5.80
C SER A 165 -3.09 -0.54 -6.07
N LYS A 166 -3.76 0.03 -7.09
CA LYS A 166 -5.18 -0.28 -7.37
C LYS A 166 -5.38 -1.69 -7.92
N LYS A 167 -4.48 -2.17 -8.78
CA LYS A 167 -4.65 -3.42 -9.54
C LYS A 167 -3.85 -4.59 -8.96
N MET A 168 -2.80 -4.27 -8.22
CA MET A 168 -1.90 -5.22 -7.57
C MET A 168 -1.33 -4.58 -6.31
N GLY A 169 -0.88 -5.40 -5.37
CA GLY A 169 -0.25 -4.91 -4.15
C GLY A 169 -0.37 -5.91 -3.01
N ASN A 170 -0.42 -5.38 -1.79
CA ASN A 170 -0.65 -6.15 -0.57
C ASN A 170 -1.60 -5.39 0.38
N TRP A 171 -1.75 -5.86 1.61
CA TRP A 171 -2.67 -5.28 2.59
C TRP A 171 -2.40 -3.79 2.91
N VAL A 172 -1.18 -3.27 2.71
CA VAL A 172 -0.81 -1.89 3.07
C VAL A 172 -1.62 -0.87 2.26
N ARG A 173 -2.08 -1.23 1.06
CA ARG A 173 -2.96 -0.39 0.23
C ARG A 173 -4.32 -0.07 0.88
N LYS A 174 -4.71 -0.82 1.92
CA LYS A 174 -5.98 -0.64 2.66
C LYS A 174 -5.79 0.21 3.92
N VAL A 175 -4.58 0.70 4.20
CA VAL A 175 -4.34 1.59 5.34
C VAL A 175 -5.03 2.92 5.08
N ASN A 176 -5.94 3.29 6.00
CA ASN A 176 -6.71 4.52 5.87
C ASN A 176 -5.91 5.76 6.30
N HIS A 177 -6.35 6.90 5.79
CA HIS A 177 -5.88 8.20 6.22
C HIS A 177 -6.35 8.53 7.65
N SER A 178 -5.46 9.13 8.46
CA SER A 178 -5.81 9.85 9.69
C SER A 178 -4.93 11.10 9.84
N CYS A 179 -5.51 12.20 10.35
CA CYS A 179 -4.74 13.39 10.74
C CYS A 179 -4.02 13.22 12.08
N ASP A 180 -4.40 12.22 12.86
CA ASP A 180 -3.70 11.73 14.06
C ASP A 180 -3.36 10.25 13.81
N SER A 181 -2.34 10.02 12.99
CA SER A 181 -2.03 8.68 12.46
C SER A 181 -1.24 7.84 13.46
N SER A 182 -1.46 6.52 13.42
CA SER A 182 -0.72 5.55 14.25
C SER A 182 0.61 5.13 13.60
N ALA A 183 0.73 5.32 12.29
CA ALA A 183 1.89 4.99 11.48
C ALA A 183 2.18 6.08 10.45
N GLU A 184 3.33 5.96 9.79
CA GLU A 184 3.76 6.80 8.68
C GLU A 184 4.40 5.96 7.57
N PHE A 185 4.44 6.53 6.37
CA PHE A 185 5.19 5.97 5.25
C PHE A 185 6.61 6.52 5.28
N ARG A 186 7.60 5.63 5.31
CA ARG A 186 9.03 5.97 5.34
C ARG A 186 9.77 5.22 4.24
N VAL A 187 10.55 5.94 3.44
CA VAL A 187 11.42 5.32 2.43
C VAL A 187 12.74 4.92 3.06
N MET A 188 13.11 3.65 2.92
CA MET A 188 14.28 3.05 3.57
C MET A 188 15.03 2.15 2.58
N LYS A 189 16.35 2.01 2.73
CA LYS A 189 17.13 0.99 2.02
C LYS A 189 17.06 -0.30 2.82
N ILE A 190 16.46 -1.35 2.29
CA ILE A 190 16.37 -2.64 2.97
C ILE A 190 16.59 -3.75 1.94
N SER A 191 17.59 -4.60 2.18
CA SER A 191 17.94 -5.69 1.26
C SER A 191 18.14 -5.17 -0.17
N GLU A 192 19.07 -4.22 -0.32
CA GLU A 192 19.55 -3.64 -1.59
C GLU A 192 18.56 -2.81 -2.42
N LEU A 193 17.34 -2.60 -1.92
CA LEU A 193 16.32 -1.80 -2.59
C LEU A 193 15.89 -0.63 -1.70
N TRP A 194 15.62 0.51 -2.32
CA TRP A 194 14.78 1.54 -1.74
C TRP A 194 13.34 1.04 -1.70
N ARG A 195 12.74 1.02 -0.50
CA ARG A 195 11.40 0.49 -0.24
C ARG A 195 10.55 1.49 0.49
N GLN A 196 9.27 1.53 0.16
CA GLN A 196 8.30 2.36 0.84
C GLN A 196 7.67 1.59 2.00
N MET A 197 8.18 1.79 3.20
CA MET A 197 7.75 1.06 4.39
C MET A 197 6.62 1.80 5.12
N ILE A 198 5.75 1.08 5.80
CA ILE A 198 4.86 1.63 6.83
C ILE A 198 5.45 1.34 8.21
N VAL A 199 5.65 2.38 9.02
CA VAL A 199 6.35 2.35 10.31
C VAL A 199 5.46 2.95 11.39
N ALA A 200 5.36 2.30 12.55
CA ALA A 200 4.59 2.81 13.67
C ALA A 200 5.24 4.06 14.27
N VAL A 201 4.47 5.15 14.47
CA VAL A 201 4.97 6.40 15.09
C VAL A 201 4.74 6.43 16.61
N ARG A 202 3.93 5.52 17.11
CA ARG A 202 3.64 5.24 18.52
C ARG A 202 3.30 3.78 18.69
N ASP A 203 3.17 3.31 19.94
CA ASP A 203 2.62 1.99 20.20
C ASP A 203 1.17 1.92 19.65
N ILE A 204 0.87 0.80 18.98
CA ILE A 204 -0.44 0.47 18.39
C ILE A 204 -0.97 -0.76 19.13
N LEU A 205 -2.14 -0.61 19.74
CA LEU A 205 -2.73 -1.67 20.57
C LEU A 205 -3.46 -2.70 19.71
N HIS A 206 -3.71 -3.88 20.28
CA HIS A 206 -4.52 -4.90 19.62
C HIS A 206 -5.90 -4.35 19.24
N ASP A 207 -6.36 -4.69 18.04
CA ASP A 207 -7.63 -4.26 17.44
C ASP A 207 -7.71 -2.77 17.09
N GLU A 208 -6.66 -1.98 17.32
CA GLU A 208 -6.59 -0.59 16.88
C GLU A 208 -6.45 -0.48 15.36
N GLU A 209 -7.13 0.51 14.74
CA GLU A 209 -6.99 0.78 13.31
C GLU A 209 -5.58 1.34 13.03
N ILE A 210 -4.86 0.69 12.13
CA ILE A 210 -3.59 1.18 11.61
C ILE A 210 -3.90 2.23 10.55
N THR A 211 -3.45 3.46 10.79
CA THR A 211 -3.68 4.61 9.90
C THR A 211 -2.38 5.33 9.59
N ALA A 212 -2.32 5.98 8.44
CA ALA A 212 -1.19 6.78 8.00
C ALA A 212 -1.62 8.19 7.62
N PHE A 213 -0.71 9.16 7.74
CA PHE A 213 -0.97 10.50 7.24
C PHE A 213 -0.67 10.57 5.74
N CYS A 214 -1.71 10.50 4.91
CA CYS A 214 -1.58 10.59 3.45
C CYS A 214 -1.43 12.03 2.90
N GLY A 215 -1.25 13.05 3.73
CA GLY A 215 -1.22 14.45 3.32
C GLY A 215 -2.58 15.17 3.40
N THR A 216 -2.53 16.49 3.51
CA THR A 216 -3.72 17.35 3.72
C THR A 216 -4.65 17.41 2.50
N ASN A 217 -4.10 17.23 1.30
CA ASN A 217 -4.83 17.33 0.05
C ASN A 217 -5.28 15.97 -0.51
N PHE A 218 -4.88 14.84 0.09
CA PHE A 218 -5.18 13.51 -0.43
C PHE A 218 -6.67 13.26 -0.62
N LEU A 219 -7.47 13.53 0.42
CA LEU A 219 -8.93 13.38 0.36
C LEU A 219 -9.60 14.50 -0.44
N ARG A 220 -9.12 15.74 -0.29
CA ARG A 220 -9.68 16.90 -1.01
C ARG A 220 -9.52 16.77 -2.53
N GLY A 221 -8.37 16.28 -3.00
CA GLY A 221 -8.11 16.01 -4.41
C GLY A 221 -9.04 14.93 -5.00
N GLN A 222 -9.61 14.08 -4.14
CA GLN A 222 -10.61 13.06 -4.50
C GLN A 222 -12.05 13.54 -4.29
N GLY A 223 -12.28 14.80 -3.90
CA GLY A 223 -13.61 15.31 -3.54
C GLY A 223 -14.20 14.71 -2.25
N LYS A 224 -13.36 14.10 -1.41
CA LYS A 224 -13.76 13.45 -0.14
C LYS A 224 -13.43 14.34 1.06
N THR A 225 -14.21 14.18 2.13
CA THR A 225 -13.97 14.83 3.43
C THR A 225 -13.32 13.85 4.41
N CYS A 226 -12.38 14.33 5.23
CA CYS A 226 -11.76 13.52 6.27
C CYS A 226 -12.77 13.20 7.38
N VAL A 227 -12.94 11.91 7.68
CA VAL A 227 -13.81 11.40 8.76
C VAL A 227 -12.99 10.77 9.89
N CYS A 228 -11.71 11.13 10.02
CA CYS A 228 -10.88 10.68 11.14
C CYS A 228 -11.35 11.34 12.46
N SER A 229 -11.10 10.67 13.58
CA SER A 229 -11.51 11.14 14.91
C SER A 229 -10.97 12.53 15.26
N ALA A 230 -9.78 12.89 14.79
CA ALA A 230 -9.20 14.21 14.99
C ALA A 230 -10.04 15.31 14.32
N CYS A 231 -10.44 15.13 13.06
CA CYS A 231 -11.26 16.10 12.32
C CYS A 231 -12.75 16.08 12.72
N SER A 232 -13.27 14.92 13.14
CA SER A 232 -14.66 14.83 13.61
C SER A 232 -14.89 15.58 14.93
N ARG A 233 -13.85 15.72 15.78
CA ARG A 233 -13.94 16.47 17.04
C ARG A 233 -13.96 17.99 16.83
N GLU A 234 -13.37 18.51 15.76
CA GLU A 234 -13.38 19.93 15.42
C GLU A 234 -14.73 20.43 14.86
N ASN A 235 -15.68 19.52 14.59
CA ASN A 235 -17.02 19.84 14.10
C ASN A 235 -18.11 19.74 15.18
N LEU A 236 -17.75 19.65 16.46
CA LEU A 236 -18.70 19.78 17.58
C LEU A 236 -18.79 21.26 17.98
N PRO A 237 -20.01 21.85 18.05
CA PRO A 237 -20.21 23.25 18.41
C PRO A 237 -19.79 23.57 19.85
#